data_AF-A0A960A112-F1
#
_entry.id   AF-A0A960A112-F1
#
_cell.length_a   1.000
_cell.length_b   1.000
_cell.length_c   1.000
_cell.angle_alpha   90.00
_cell.angle_beta   90.00
_cell.angle_gamma   90.00
#
_symmetry.space_group_name_H-M   'P 1'
#
loop_
_entity.id
_entity.type
_entity.pdbx_description
1 polymer ?
#
loop_
_entity_poly.entity_id
_entity_poly.type
_entity_poly.pdbx_seq_one_letter_code
_entity_poly.pdbx_strand_id
1 'polypeptide(L)'
;AADRTVHEGAVYLHQGEQWLVVQYLPDESVALVRSVELPYYTQPLGTSEVRVVHTQAQRRCGNGVICRGEVELSSQVTGYLRRDSLTSDVWDETPLELPRRQMTTQSMWWLIPDEVVARLSFSVARLGAAVHAAEHTAIGLLPAFAPCDRWDIGGLSTALHPDTQLCTIFVHDGMPGGSGYAERGFDVAEAWWRAALERLTSCGCETGCPSCCVSPKCGNGNRMLDKSSAAELLSVLLG
;
A
#
# COMPACT_ATOMS: atom_id res chain seq x y z
N ALA A 1 13.66 -1.32 0.00
CA ALA A 1 13.76 -0.99 -1.45
C ALA A 1 14.73 -1.92 -2.16
N ALA A 2 15.99 -2.02 -1.71
CA ALA A 2 17.02 -2.86 -2.33
C ALA A 2 16.60 -4.33 -2.53
N ASP A 3 16.03 -4.97 -1.50
CA ASP A 3 15.54 -6.36 -1.58
C ASP A 3 14.56 -6.61 -2.75
N ARG A 4 13.85 -5.59 -3.25
CA ARG A 4 12.90 -5.70 -4.36
C ARG A 4 13.52 -5.47 -5.73
N THR A 5 14.69 -4.84 -5.80
CA THR A 5 15.27 -4.33 -7.06
C THR A 5 16.61 -4.94 -7.39
N VAL A 6 17.36 -5.36 -6.37
CA VAL A 6 18.72 -5.88 -6.51
C VAL A 6 18.93 -7.16 -5.71
N HIS A 7 17.87 -7.95 -5.51
CA HIS A 7 18.02 -9.31 -5.01
C HIS A 7 18.80 -10.18 -6.02
N GLU A 8 19.36 -11.29 -5.55
CA GLU A 8 20.02 -12.25 -6.43
C GLU A 8 19.05 -12.72 -7.54
N GLY A 9 19.53 -12.75 -8.78
CA GLY A 9 18.73 -13.08 -9.97
C GLY A 9 17.91 -11.93 -10.54
N ALA A 10 17.86 -10.74 -9.90
CA ALA A 10 17.17 -9.58 -10.44
C ALA A 10 17.83 -9.07 -11.73
N VAL A 11 17.01 -8.68 -12.71
CA VAL A 11 17.45 -7.84 -13.84
C VAL A 11 17.25 -6.38 -13.44
N TYR A 12 18.36 -5.70 -13.14
CA TYR A 12 18.41 -4.29 -12.83
C TYR A 12 18.61 -3.47 -14.11
N LEU A 13 17.75 -2.48 -14.34
CA LEU A 13 17.85 -1.59 -15.50
C LEU A 13 18.56 -0.29 -15.08
N HIS A 14 19.67 0.03 -15.74
CA HIS A 14 20.41 1.27 -15.51
C HIS A 14 20.59 2.02 -16.82
N GLN A 15 19.89 3.16 -16.96
CA GLN A 15 19.91 3.99 -18.18
C GLN A 15 19.60 3.22 -19.49
N GLY A 16 18.76 2.18 -19.40
CA GLY A 16 18.38 1.34 -20.54
C GLY A 16 19.24 0.09 -20.70
N GLU A 17 20.37 -0.02 -19.99
CA GLU A 17 21.21 -1.21 -19.99
C GLU A 17 20.76 -2.21 -18.92
N GLN A 18 20.78 -3.50 -19.26
CA GLN A 18 20.38 -4.56 -18.34
C GLN A 18 21.58 -5.13 -17.61
N TRP A 19 21.42 -5.29 -16.30
CA TRP A 19 22.43 -5.82 -15.38
C TRP A 19 21.81 -6.94 -14.56
N LEU A 20 22.31 -8.16 -14.71
CA LEU A 20 21.88 -9.28 -13.87
C LEU A 20 22.63 -9.22 -12.54
N VAL A 21 21.89 -9.20 -11.44
CA VAL A 21 22.46 -9.31 -10.09
C VAL A 21 22.89 -10.75 -9.85
N VAL A 22 24.20 -10.95 -9.71
CA VAL A 22 24.80 -12.27 -9.47
C VAL A 22 24.96 -12.58 -7.99
N GLN A 23 25.04 -11.56 -7.14
CA GLN A 23 25.16 -11.71 -5.70
C GLN A 23 24.62 -10.46 -5.00
N TYR A 24 23.85 -10.64 -3.94
CA TYR A 24 23.32 -9.56 -3.11
C TYR A 24 23.78 -9.73 -1.66
N LEU A 25 24.56 -8.76 -1.16
CA LEU A 25 25.13 -8.71 0.18
C LEU A 25 24.52 -7.51 0.93
N PRO A 26 23.30 -7.64 1.50
CA PRO A 26 22.58 -6.54 2.11
C PRO A 26 23.32 -5.91 3.30
N ASP A 27 24.02 -6.72 4.10
CA ASP A 27 24.74 -6.25 5.29
C ASP A 27 25.95 -5.38 4.93
N GLU A 28 26.52 -5.59 3.74
CA GLU A 28 27.61 -4.79 3.18
C GLU A 28 27.09 -3.65 2.30
N SER A 29 25.77 -3.58 2.04
CA SER A 29 25.16 -2.68 1.05
C SER A 29 25.75 -2.86 -0.37
N VAL A 30 26.09 -4.09 -0.75
CA VAL A 30 26.72 -4.42 -2.04
C VAL A 30 25.81 -5.33 -2.86
N ALA A 31 25.69 -5.02 -4.16
CA ALA A 31 25.14 -5.93 -5.16
C ALA A 31 26.16 -6.09 -6.29
N LEU A 32 26.60 -7.32 -6.54
CA LEU A 32 27.48 -7.62 -7.66
C LEU A 32 26.61 -7.89 -8.89
N VAL A 33 26.97 -7.25 -10.01
CA VAL A 33 26.20 -7.31 -11.24
C VAL A 33 27.10 -7.64 -12.43
N ARG A 34 26.50 -8.22 -13.47
CA ARG A 34 27.12 -8.35 -14.78
C ARG A 34 26.19 -7.83 -15.86
N SER A 35 26.77 -7.17 -16.87
CA SER A 35 26.03 -6.72 -18.05
C SER A 35 25.50 -7.93 -18.82
N VAL A 36 24.25 -7.84 -19.26
CA VAL A 36 23.54 -8.89 -20.00
C VAL A 36 22.58 -8.25 -21.01
N GLU A 37 22.14 -9.03 -21.99
CA GLU A 37 20.94 -8.74 -22.79
C GLU A 37 19.99 -9.92 -22.63
N LEU A 38 18.87 -9.71 -21.94
CA LEU A 38 17.88 -10.73 -21.66
C LEU A 38 16.53 -10.36 -22.29
N PRO A 39 15.81 -11.35 -22.85
CA PRO A 39 14.48 -11.15 -23.41
C PRO A 39 13.38 -10.99 -22.34
N TYR A 40 13.75 -10.91 -21.06
CA TYR A 40 12.83 -10.82 -19.92
C TYR A 40 13.28 -9.77 -18.89
N TYR A 41 12.35 -9.32 -18.07
CA TYR A 41 12.62 -8.56 -16.85
C TYR A 41 12.16 -9.34 -15.62
N THR A 42 12.65 -8.95 -14.43
CA THR A 42 12.22 -9.55 -13.16
C THR A 42 11.22 -8.67 -12.43
N GLN A 43 10.20 -9.30 -11.85
CA GLN A 43 9.25 -8.66 -10.95
C GLN A 43 9.32 -9.32 -9.57
N PRO A 44 9.62 -8.59 -8.48
CA PRO A 44 9.69 -9.16 -7.15
C PRO A 44 8.29 -9.57 -6.65
N LEU A 45 8.25 -10.69 -5.96
CA LEU A 45 7.13 -11.15 -5.15
C LEU A 45 7.44 -10.90 -3.68
N GLY A 46 6.43 -10.57 -2.90
CA GLY A 46 6.62 -10.36 -1.48
C GLY A 46 5.33 -10.16 -0.72
N THR A 47 5.46 -10.24 0.59
CA THR A 47 4.38 -10.03 1.54
C THR A 47 4.58 -8.70 2.27
N SER A 48 3.48 -8.14 2.74
CA SER A 48 3.49 -6.98 3.62
C SER A 48 2.37 -7.14 4.64
N GLU A 49 2.68 -6.92 5.90
CA GLU A 49 1.77 -7.10 7.01
C GLU A 49 1.85 -5.89 7.94
N VAL A 50 0.71 -5.55 8.54
CA VAL A 50 0.61 -4.60 9.63
C VAL A 50 0.12 -5.36 10.84
N ARG A 51 0.71 -5.09 12.01
CA ARG A 51 0.24 -5.59 13.30
C ARG A 51 -0.03 -4.42 14.23
N VAL A 52 -1.18 -4.40 14.89
CA VAL A 52 -1.52 -3.39 15.90
C VAL A 52 -0.77 -3.73 17.18
N VAL A 53 0.14 -2.85 17.60
CA VAL A 53 0.91 -3.02 18.84
C VAL A 53 0.17 -2.39 20.00
N HIS A 54 -0.30 -1.14 19.83
CA HIS A 54 -1.01 -0.43 20.87
C HIS A 54 -1.98 0.61 20.30
N THR A 55 -3.24 0.55 20.71
CA THR A 55 -4.24 1.59 20.42
C THR A 55 -4.18 2.68 21.48
N GLN A 56 -3.82 3.90 21.08
CA GLN A 56 -3.70 5.05 21.98
C GLN A 56 -5.02 5.83 22.11
N ALA A 57 -5.72 6.01 21.00
CA ALA A 57 -7.01 6.71 20.99
C ALA A 57 -7.92 6.17 19.88
N GLN A 58 -9.22 6.26 20.11
CA GLN A 58 -10.24 5.91 19.12
C GLN A 58 -11.46 6.81 19.27
N ARG A 59 -12.14 7.08 18.16
CA ARG A 59 -13.39 7.84 18.14
C ARG A 59 -14.25 7.43 16.95
N ARG A 60 -15.56 7.67 17.06
CA ARG A 60 -16.45 7.52 15.90
C ARG A 60 -16.07 8.52 14.81
N CYS A 61 -16.12 8.06 13.56
CA CYS A 61 -15.99 8.87 12.36
C CYS A 61 -17.00 8.32 11.34
N GLY A 62 -18.10 9.04 11.16
CA GLY A 62 -19.27 8.55 10.44
C GLY A 62 -19.80 7.22 11.00
N ASN A 63 -20.00 6.25 10.11
CA ASN A 63 -20.46 4.89 10.39
C ASN A 63 -19.34 3.91 10.74
N GLY A 64 -18.11 4.38 10.98
CA GLY A 64 -16.99 3.56 11.46
C GLY A 64 -16.31 4.12 12.69
N VAL A 65 -15.19 3.48 13.07
CA VAL A 65 -14.35 3.90 14.20
C VAL A 65 -12.95 4.17 13.68
N ILE A 66 -12.46 5.38 13.88
CA ILE A 66 -11.08 5.72 13.56
C ILE A 66 -10.24 5.61 14.83
N CYS A 67 -9.06 5.02 14.68
CA CYS A 67 -8.12 4.74 15.75
C CYS A 67 -6.77 5.34 15.41
N ARG A 68 -5.95 5.60 16.42
CA ARG A 68 -4.53 5.86 16.26
C ARG A 68 -3.71 5.13 17.29
N GLY A 69 -2.46 4.87 16.94
CA GLY A 69 -1.47 4.31 17.85
C GLY A 69 -0.31 3.67 17.12
N GLU A 70 0.37 2.77 17.83
CA GLU A 70 1.57 2.14 17.34
C GLU A 70 1.26 0.85 16.58
N VAL A 71 1.92 0.70 15.43
CA VAL A 71 1.87 -0.50 14.59
C VAL A 71 3.26 -1.00 14.28
N GLU A 72 3.39 -2.31 14.12
CA GLU A 72 4.57 -2.93 13.53
C GLU A 72 4.27 -3.26 12.07
N LEU A 73 5.08 -2.70 11.17
CA LEU A 73 5.05 -3.00 9.76
C LEU A 73 6.09 -4.05 9.47
N SER A 74 5.76 -4.98 8.60
CA SER A 74 6.74 -5.95 8.13
C SER A 74 6.59 -6.22 6.64
N SER A 75 7.71 -6.47 5.98
CA SER A 75 7.73 -6.84 4.57
C SER A 75 8.83 -7.85 4.30
N GLN A 76 8.58 -8.75 3.35
CA GLN A 76 9.57 -9.74 2.93
C GLN A 76 9.44 -9.95 1.43
N VAL A 77 10.58 -9.97 0.73
CA VAL A 77 10.63 -10.45 -0.66
C VAL A 77 10.82 -11.95 -0.59
N THR A 78 9.84 -12.69 -1.11
CA THR A 78 9.77 -14.16 -0.99
C THR A 78 10.12 -14.86 -2.31
N GLY A 79 10.34 -14.09 -3.38
CA GLY A 79 10.64 -14.62 -4.70
C GLY A 79 10.59 -13.54 -5.76
N TYR A 80 10.68 -13.95 -7.03
CA TYR A 80 10.46 -13.09 -8.18
C TYR A 80 9.93 -13.89 -9.37
N LEU A 81 9.25 -13.19 -10.28
CA LEU A 81 8.83 -13.70 -11.57
C LEU A 81 9.79 -13.24 -12.65
N ARG A 82 10.07 -14.10 -13.63
CA ARG A 82 10.60 -13.67 -14.94
C ARG A 82 9.45 -13.42 -15.89
N ARG A 83 9.42 -12.24 -16.51
CA ARG A 83 8.38 -11.84 -17.46
C ARG A 83 8.97 -11.47 -18.80
N ASP A 84 8.32 -11.95 -19.85
CA ASP A 84 8.66 -11.59 -21.22
C ASP A 84 8.71 -10.06 -21.38
N SER A 85 9.77 -9.55 -21.99
CA SER A 85 9.94 -8.10 -22.15
C SER A 85 8.95 -7.44 -23.10
N LEU A 86 8.36 -8.22 -24.03
CA LEU A 86 7.42 -7.73 -25.03
C LEU A 86 5.98 -8.02 -24.63
N THR A 87 5.68 -9.27 -24.25
CA THR A 87 4.30 -9.69 -23.95
C THR A 87 3.94 -9.54 -22.47
N SER A 88 4.93 -9.38 -21.59
CA SER A 88 4.77 -9.46 -20.13
C SER A 88 4.26 -10.82 -19.62
N ASP A 89 4.25 -11.87 -20.44
CA ASP A 89 3.88 -13.22 -20.00
C ASP A 89 4.87 -13.74 -18.95
N VAL A 90 4.36 -14.45 -17.95
CA VAL A 90 5.19 -15.05 -16.90
C VAL A 90 5.85 -16.30 -17.45
N TRP A 91 7.18 -16.34 -17.41
CA TRP A 91 7.98 -17.50 -17.82
C TRP A 91 8.09 -18.50 -16.67
N ASP A 92 8.47 -18.01 -15.49
CA ASP A 92 8.60 -18.81 -14.27
C ASP A 92 8.62 -17.91 -13.03
N GLU A 93 8.67 -18.58 -11.88
CA GLU A 93 8.83 -18.03 -10.55
C GLU A 93 10.04 -18.67 -9.87
N THR A 94 10.87 -17.87 -9.22
CA THR A 94 11.99 -18.33 -8.40
C THR A 94 11.79 -17.87 -6.96
N PRO A 95 11.71 -18.80 -5.98
CA PRO A 95 11.60 -18.43 -4.57
C PRO A 95 12.91 -17.83 -4.06
N LEU A 96 12.80 -16.94 -3.08
CA LEU A 96 13.91 -16.31 -2.40
C LEU A 96 13.68 -16.32 -0.89
N GLU A 97 14.75 -16.53 -0.13
CA GLU A 97 14.74 -16.50 1.33
C GLU A 97 15.42 -15.22 1.84
N LEU A 98 14.85 -14.06 1.49
CA LEU A 98 15.39 -12.78 1.96
C LEU A 98 14.91 -12.45 3.37
N PRO A 99 15.69 -11.69 4.16
CA PRO A 99 15.30 -11.31 5.51
C PRO A 99 13.97 -10.53 5.55
N ARG A 100 13.13 -10.84 6.55
CA ARG A 100 11.97 -10.02 6.88
C ARG A 100 12.45 -8.67 7.42
N ARG A 101 11.97 -7.58 6.83
CA ARG A 101 12.23 -6.21 7.30
C ARG A 101 11.07 -5.77 8.18
N GLN A 102 11.37 -5.22 9.36
CA GLN A 102 10.37 -4.74 10.32
C GLN A 102 10.62 -3.28 10.68
N MET A 103 9.55 -2.56 10.96
CA MET A 103 9.59 -1.19 11.45
C MET A 103 8.37 -0.92 12.32
N THR A 104 8.61 -0.43 13.54
CA THR A 104 7.55 0.08 14.42
C THR A 104 7.35 1.57 14.18
N THR A 105 6.11 2.00 13.99
CA THR A 105 5.76 3.40 13.66
C THR A 105 4.36 3.75 14.19
N GLN A 106 3.96 5.01 14.03
CA GLN A 106 2.60 5.46 14.32
C GLN A 106 1.70 5.31 13.09
N SER A 107 0.44 4.96 13.34
CA SER A 107 -0.60 4.81 12.33
C SER A 107 -1.94 5.33 12.82
N MET A 108 -2.73 5.81 11.85
CA MET A 108 -4.17 5.92 11.95
C MET A 108 -4.78 4.76 11.17
N TRP A 109 -5.81 4.12 11.72
CA TRP A 109 -6.59 3.16 10.97
C TRP A 109 -8.09 3.35 11.15
N TRP A 110 -8.83 3.05 10.09
CA TRP A 110 -10.29 3.13 10.08
C TRP A 110 -10.88 1.72 10.08
N LEU A 111 -11.56 1.38 11.16
CA LEU A 111 -12.34 0.16 11.32
C LEU A 111 -13.69 0.34 10.63
N ILE A 112 -13.97 -0.54 9.67
CA ILE A 112 -15.21 -0.56 8.88
C ILE A 112 -16.08 -1.70 9.42
N PRO A 113 -17.20 -1.41 10.10
CA PRO A 113 -18.06 -2.43 10.67
C PRO A 113 -18.69 -3.34 9.61
N ASP A 114 -18.95 -4.60 9.97
CA ASP A 114 -19.60 -5.56 9.06
C ASP A 114 -20.97 -5.08 8.57
N GLU A 115 -21.68 -4.29 9.37
CA GLU A 115 -22.95 -3.65 8.99
C GLU A 115 -22.78 -2.70 7.78
N VAL A 116 -21.67 -1.97 7.72
CA VAL A 116 -21.33 -1.11 6.58
C VAL A 116 -20.97 -1.96 5.37
N VAL A 117 -20.15 -3.01 5.56
CA VAL A 117 -19.77 -3.94 4.49
C VAL A 117 -21.00 -4.63 3.90
N ALA A 118 -21.92 -5.10 4.74
CA ALA A 118 -23.14 -5.77 4.32
C ALA A 118 -24.05 -4.87 3.48
N ARG A 119 -24.15 -3.57 3.84
CA ARG A 119 -24.94 -2.58 3.08
C ARG A 119 -24.44 -2.38 1.66
N LEU A 120 -23.14 -2.52 1.42
CA LEU A 120 -22.53 -2.37 0.08
C LEU A 120 -22.77 -3.61 -0.80
N SER A 121 -23.01 -4.78 -0.20
CA SER A 121 -23.20 -6.05 -0.92
C SER A 121 -22.04 -6.37 -1.90
N PHE A 122 -20.82 -5.96 -1.56
CA PHE A 122 -19.64 -6.24 -2.36
C PHE A 122 -19.15 -7.68 -2.15
N SER A 123 -18.62 -8.29 -3.21
CA SER A 123 -17.79 -9.49 -3.05
C SER A 123 -16.50 -9.12 -2.30
N VAL A 124 -15.84 -10.09 -1.68
CA VAL A 124 -14.56 -9.88 -0.97
C VAL A 124 -13.52 -9.21 -1.89
N ALA A 125 -13.45 -9.63 -3.15
CA ALA A 125 -12.53 -9.05 -4.14
C ALA A 125 -12.87 -7.57 -4.45
N ARG A 126 -14.16 -7.26 -4.60
CA ARG A 126 -14.63 -5.88 -4.85
C ARG A 126 -14.43 -4.99 -3.62
N LEU A 127 -14.66 -5.51 -2.42
CA LEU A 127 -14.37 -4.82 -1.17
C LEU A 127 -12.89 -4.50 -1.05
N GLY A 128 -12.02 -5.49 -1.32
CA GLY A 128 -10.56 -5.30 -1.35
C GLY A 128 -10.14 -4.20 -2.32
N ALA A 129 -10.71 -4.19 -3.53
CA ALA A 129 -10.43 -3.15 -4.53
C ALA A 129 -10.93 -1.75 -4.12
N ALA A 130 -12.07 -1.69 -3.41
CA ALA A 130 -12.65 -0.45 -2.90
C ALA A 130 -11.78 0.15 -1.78
N VAL A 131 -11.40 -0.63 -0.77
CA VAL A 131 -10.57 -0.13 0.34
C VAL A 131 -9.17 0.26 -0.14
N HIS A 132 -8.62 -0.46 -1.12
CA HIS A 132 -7.32 -0.15 -1.71
C HIS A 132 -7.33 1.17 -2.49
N ALA A 133 -8.37 1.41 -3.29
CA ALA A 133 -8.52 2.70 -3.97
C ALA A 133 -8.78 3.85 -2.99
N ALA A 134 -9.58 3.63 -1.94
CA ALA A 134 -9.82 4.62 -0.88
C ALA A 134 -8.54 4.98 -0.11
N GLU A 135 -7.74 3.97 0.26
CA GLU A 135 -6.43 4.13 0.90
C GLU A 135 -5.50 4.99 0.05
N HIS A 136 -5.34 4.67 -1.24
CA HIS A 136 -4.51 5.44 -2.15
C HIS A 136 -4.95 6.90 -2.25
N THR A 137 -6.25 7.16 -2.39
CA THR A 137 -6.77 8.52 -2.45
C THR A 137 -6.50 9.27 -1.15
N ALA A 138 -6.69 8.62 0.00
CA ALA A 138 -6.42 9.23 1.30
C ALA A 138 -4.94 9.60 1.44
N ILE A 139 -4.02 8.65 1.20
CA ILE A 139 -2.56 8.91 1.25
C ILE A 139 -2.18 10.06 0.31
N GLY A 140 -2.72 10.08 -0.91
CA GLY A 140 -2.45 11.13 -1.90
C GLY A 140 -2.92 12.52 -1.47
N LEU A 141 -3.94 12.61 -0.60
CA LEU A 141 -4.50 13.88 -0.13
C LEU A 141 -4.03 14.30 1.26
N LEU A 142 -3.45 13.40 2.07
CA LEU A 142 -2.97 13.73 3.41
C LEU A 142 -2.01 14.94 3.45
N PRO A 143 -1.11 15.17 2.45
CA PRO A 143 -0.30 16.39 2.37
C PRO A 143 -1.07 17.72 2.42
N ALA A 144 -2.36 17.74 2.06
CA ALA A 144 -3.19 18.94 2.17
C ALA A 144 -3.69 19.22 3.61
N PHE A 145 -3.54 18.25 4.52
CA PHE A 145 -4.07 18.26 5.88
C PHE A 145 -2.99 18.14 6.97
N ALA A 146 -1.85 17.55 6.61
CA ALA A 146 -0.64 17.44 7.40
C ALA A 146 0.56 17.88 6.55
N PRO A 147 1.54 18.64 7.10
CA PRO A 147 2.69 19.12 6.34
C PRO A 147 3.71 17.98 6.13
N CYS A 148 3.40 17.11 5.18
CA CYS A 148 4.20 15.96 4.76
C CYS A 148 4.25 15.87 3.23
N ASP A 149 5.24 15.16 2.70
CA ASP A 149 5.13 14.61 1.37
C ASP A 149 4.42 13.25 1.42
N ARG A 150 3.76 12.85 0.32
CA ARG A 150 3.22 11.49 0.17
C ARG A 150 4.30 10.39 0.31
N TRP A 151 5.57 10.72 0.08
CA TRP A 151 6.70 9.81 0.25
C TRP A 151 6.99 9.52 1.73
N ASP A 152 6.52 10.38 2.64
CA ASP A 152 6.67 10.22 4.08
C ASP A 152 5.59 9.34 4.73
N ILE A 153 4.66 8.83 3.93
CA ILE A 153 3.48 8.09 4.38
C ILE A 153 3.41 6.74 3.64
N GLY A 154 2.92 5.71 4.31
CA GLY A 154 2.50 4.46 3.69
C GLY A 154 1.10 4.06 4.13
N GLY A 155 0.64 2.91 3.63
CA GLY A 155 -0.62 2.34 4.05
C GLY A 155 -0.70 0.86 3.72
N LEU A 156 -1.76 0.27 4.26
CA LEU A 156 -2.23 -1.06 3.94
C LEU A 156 -3.75 -1.08 4.09
N SER A 157 -4.43 -1.78 3.21
CA SER A 157 -5.87 -2.03 3.33
C SER A 157 -6.16 -3.52 3.18
N THR A 158 -7.17 -3.98 3.92
CA THR A 158 -7.60 -5.38 3.87
C THR A 158 -9.09 -5.51 4.12
N ALA A 159 -9.71 -6.47 3.42
CA ALA A 159 -11.10 -6.85 3.63
C ALA A 159 -11.34 -7.47 5.03
N LEU A 160 -10.30 -8.07 5.63
CA LEU A 160 -10.35 -8.63 6.98
C LEU A 160 -8.95 -8.60 7.58
N HIS A 161 -8.74 -7.78 8.61
CA HIS A 161 -7.46 -7.69 9.30
C HIS A 161 -7.40 -8.65 10.49
N PRO A 162 -6.33 -9.44 10.68
CA PRO A 162 -6.26 -10.46 11.73
C PRO A 162 -6.33 -9.89 13.15
N ASP A 163 -5.80 -8.70 13.44
CA ASP A 163 -5.86 -8.16 14.80
C ASP A 163 -7.20 -7.48 15.12
N THR A 164 -7.83 -6.84 14.14
CA THR A 164 -9.05 -6.05 14.35
C THR A 164 -10.31 -6.87 14.07
N GLN A 165 -10.17 -8.00 13.37
CA GLN A 165 -11.26 -8.86 12.90
C GLN A 165 -12.29 -8.11 12.04
N LEU A 166 -11.88 -6.99 11.44
CA LEU A 166 -12.73 -6.13 10.62
C LEU A 166 -12.01 -5.73 9.33
N CYS A 167 -12.80 -5.31 8.34
CA CYS A 167 -12.27 -4.58 7.21
C CYS A 167 -11.61 -3.29 7.70
N THR A 168 -10.35 -3.05 7.31
CA THR A 168 -9.54 -1.99 7.90
C THR A 168 -8.66 -1.31 6.85
N ILE A 169 -8.59 0.02 6.91
CA ILE A 169 -7.64 0.83 6.14
C ILE A 169 -6.65 1.47 7.12
N PHE A 170 -5.36 1.22 6.91
CA PHE A 170 -4.25 1.81 7.66
C PHE A 170 -3.56 2.89 6.84
N VAL A 171 -3.25 4.00 7.48
CA VAL A 171 -2.31 5.01 6.99
C VAL A 171 -1.27 5.24 8.09
N HIS A 172 0.01 5.12 7.75
CA HIS A 172 1.08 5.13 8.74
C HIS A 172 2.23 6.05 8.31
N ASP A 173 3.01 6.48 9.28
CA ASP A 173 4.21 7.28 9.03
C ASP A 173 5.30 6.39 8.44
N GLY A 174 6.11 6.95 7.53
CA GLY A 174 7.17 6.24 6.79
C GLY A 174 8.48 6.06 7.55
N MET A 175 8.58 6.56 8.79
CA MET A 175 9.79 6.54 9.61
C MET A 175 9.59 5.75 10.91
N PRO A 176 10.63 5.07 11.43
CA PRO A 176 10.56 4.41 12.73
C PRO A 176 10.16 5.40 13.84
N GLY A 177 9.28 4.96 14.75
CA GLY A 177 8.75 5.78 15.85
C GLY A 177 7.66 6.78 15.47
N GLY A 178 7.48 7.07 14.17
CA GLY A 178 6.49 8.01 13.65
C GLY A 178 6.99 9.46 13.56
N SER A 179 6.37 10.21 12.66
CA SER A 179 6.64 11.63 12.36
C SER A 179 5.45 12.53 12.73
N GLY A 180 4.32 11.95 13.16
CA GLY A 180 3.12 12.67 13.59
C GLY A 180 2.09 12.93 12.48
N TYR A 181 2.29 12.42 11.26
CA TYR A 181 1.34 12.63 10.16
C TYR A 181 0.09 11.78 10.34
N ALA A 182 0.26 10.54 10.77
CA ALA A 182 -0.83 9.66 11.17
C ALA A 182 -1.67 10.25 12.32
N GLU A 183 -1.01 10.83 13.33
CA GLU A 183 -1.70 11.52 14.44
C GLU A 183 -2.47 12.73 13.92
N ARG A 184 -1.85 13.57 13.10
CA ARG A 184 -2.54 14.70 12.47
C ARG A 184 -3.73 14.24 11.61
N GLY A 185 -3.56 13.16 10.85
CA GLY A 185 -4.60 12.53 10.04
C GLY A 185 -5.77 12.03 10.89
N PHE A 186 -5.52 11.51 12.09
CA PHE A 186 -6.55 11.15 13.06
C PHE A 186 -7.33 12.40 13.55
N ASP A 187 -6.64 13.51 13.83
CA ASP A 187 -7.29 14.73 14.33
C ASP A 187 -8.25 15.34 13.31
N VAL A 188 -7.88 15.36 12.02
CA VAL A 188 -8.67 15.94 10.93
C VAL A 188 -9.35 14.92 10.02
N ALA A 189 -9.49 13.69 10.51
CA ALA A 189 -9.94 12.55 9.74
C ALA A 189 -11.19 12.81 8.90
N GLU A 190 -12.22 13.40 9.48
CA GLU A 190 -13.48 13.61 8.77
C GLU A 190 -13.31 14.54 7.56
N ALA A 191 -12.60 15.66 7.71
CA ALA A 191 -12.35 16.58 6.60
C ALA A 191 -11.47 15.93 5.51
N TRP A 192 -10.44 15.18 5.93
CA TRP A 192 -9.52 14.50 5.03
C TRP A 192 -10.22 13.39 4.22
N TRP A 193 -11.00 12.54 4.87
CA TRP A 193 -11.74 11.47 4.19
C TRP A 193 -12.91 12.00 3.34
N ARG A 194 -13.55 13.11 3.73
CA ARG A 194 -14.52 13.80 2.86
C ARG A 194 -13.86 14.35 1.60
N ALA A 195 -12.65 14.91 1.70
CA ALA A 195 -11.90 15.31 0.52
C ALA A 195 -11.49 14.12 -0.37
N ALA A 196 -11.20 12.95 0.22
CA ALA A 196 -10.96 11.72 -0.54
C ALA A 196 -12.22 11.27 -1.30
N LEU A 197 -13.39 11.28 -0.65
CA LEU A 197 -14.67 11.01 -1.31
C LEU A 197 -14.93 12.02 -2.44
N GLU A 198 -14.75 13.32 -2.19
CA GLU A 198 -14.92 14.36 -3.20
C GLU A 198 -13.98 14.15 -4.38
N ARG A 199 -12.72 13.78 -4.14
CA ARG A 199 -11.78 13.48 -5.23
C ARG A 199 -12.21 12.28 -6.06
N LEU A 200 -12.69 11.22 -5.41
CA LEU A 200 -13.17 10.02 -6.11
C LEU A 200 -14.43 10.32 -6.93
N THR A 201 -15.32 11.21 -6.48
CA THR A 201 -16.56 11.52 -7.20
C THR A 201 -16.40 12.60 -8.26
N SER A 202 -15.51 13.57 -8.05
CA SER A 202 -15.32 14.71 -8.97
C SER A 202 -14.28 14.48 -10.08
N CYS A 203 -13.37 13.53 -9.89
CA CYS A 203 -12.36 13.23 -10.92
C CYS A 203 -13.03 12.69 -12.19
N GLY A 204 -12.72 13.25 -13.37
CA GLY A 204 -13.35 12.87 -14.64
C GLY A 204 -12.89 11.54 -15.26
N CYS A 205 -12.02 10.77 -14.60
CA CYS A 205 -11.60 9.46 -15.11
C CYS A 205 -12.66 8.37 -14.85
N GLU A 206 -12.67 7.32 -15.66
CA GLU A 206 -13.65 6.22 -15.51
C GLU A 206 -13.22 5.22 -14.43
N THR A 207 -12.00 4.69 -14.54
CA THR A 207 -11.55 3.51 -13.77
C THR A 207 -10.60 3.86 -12.63
N GLY A 208 -10.10 5.09 -12.58
CA GLY A 208 -9.03 5.51 -11.67
C GLY A 208 -7.82 6.04 -12.43
N CYS A 209 -7.17 7.07 -11.90
CA CYS A 209 -6.00 7.68 -12.52
C CYS A 209 -5.01 8.21 -11.46
N PRO A 210 -3.80 8.63 -11.86
CA PRO A 210 -2.79 9.20 -10.94
C PRO A 210 -3.27 10.40 -10.13
N SER A 211 -4.31 11.10 -10.59
CA SER A 211 -4.89 12.24 -9.89
C SER A 211 -5.92 11.87 -8.82
N CYS A 212 -6.34 10.60 -8.71
CA CYS A 212 -7.32 10.16 -7.72
C CYS A 212 -6.88 8.95 -6.87
N CYS A 213 -6.70 7.76 -7.44
CA CYS A 213 -6.52 6.52 -6.67
C CYS A 213 -5.38 5.63 -7.17
N VAL A 214 -4.61 6.06 -8.18
CA VAL A 214 -3.39 5.36 -8.61
C VAL A 214 -2.21 5.92 -7.83
N SER A 215 -1.48 5.05 -7.14
CA SER A 215 -0.30 5.39 -6.34
C SER A 215 0.97 4.78 -6.95
N PRO A 216 2.03 5.57 -7.17
CA PRO A 216 3.31 5.02 -7.62
C PRO A 216 4.09 4.32 -6.51
N LYS A 217 3.62 4.35 -5.25
CA LYS A 217 4.19 3.59 -4.13
C LYS A 217 3.46 2.26 -3.89
N CYS A 218 2.44 1.93 -4.68
CA CYS A 218 1.67 0.70 -4.49
C CYS A 218 2.57 -0.54 -4.70
N GLY A 219 2.82 -1.29 -3.62
CA GLY A 219 3.62 -2.52 -3.67
C GLY A 219 3.02 -3.62 -4.56
N ASN A 220 1.69 -3.58 -4.77
CA ASN A 220 0.95 -4.50 -5.65
C ASN A 220 0.78 -3.95 -7.08
N GLY A 221 1.45 -2.85 -7.43
CA GLY A 221 1.47 -2.31 -8.79
C GLY A 221 0.11 -1.77 -9.27
N ASN A 222 -0.71 -1.21 -8.38
CA ASN A 222 -2.04 -0.67 -8.67
C ASN A 222 -3.02 -1.71 -9.26
N ARG A 223 -2.77 -3.00 -9.05
CA ARG A 223 -3.72 -4.06 -9.40
C ARG A 223 -4.89 -4.03 -8.42
N MET A 224 -6.08 -4.36 -8.91
CA MET A 224 -7.32 -4.41 -8.12
C MET A 224 -7.62 -3.06 -7.44
N LEU A 225 -7.83 -2.03 -8.24
CA LEU A 225 -8.37 -0.74 -7.80
C LEU A 225 -9.77 -0.56 -8.40
N ASP A 226 -10.72 -0.13 -7.57
CA ASP A 226 -12.05 0.23 -8.04
C ASP A 226 -12.47 1.58 -7.48
N LYS A 227 -12.38 2.60 -8.32
CA LYS A 227 -12.74 3.98 -8.00
C LYS A 227 -14.21 4.10 -7.58
N SER A 228 -15.12 3.48 -8.32
CA SER A 228 -16.55 3.61 -8.10
C SER A 228 -16.97 2.99 -6.77
N SER A 229 -16.45 1.79 -6.49
CA SER A 229 -16.70 1.06 -5.25
C SER A 229 -16.04 1.75 -4.05
N ALA A 230 -14.88 2.40 -4.23
CA ALA A 230 -14.27 3.23 -3.20
C ALA A 230 -15.11 4.46 -2.85
N ALA A 231 -15.66 5.14 -3.87
CA ALA A 231 -16.55 6.28 -3.65
C ALA A 231 -17.84 5.85 -2.91
N GLU A 232 -18.44 4.74 -3.32
CA GLU A 232 -19.62 4.17 -2.67
C GLU A 232 -19.34 3.78 -1.21
N LEU A 233 -18.22 3.09 -0.96
CA LEU A 233 -17.74 2.75 0.39
C LEU A 233 -17.57 4.00 1.26
N LEU A 234 -16.84 5.02 0.78
CA LEU A 234 -16.61 6.24 1.55
C LEU A 234 -17.89 7.04 1.78
N SER A 235 -18.82 7.05 0.82
CA SER A 235 -20.13 7.69 0.98
C SER A 235 -20.91 7.02 2.12
N VAL A 236 -20.97 5.68 2.15
CA VAL A 236 -21.65 4.96 3.24
C VAL A 236 -20.94 5.15 4.57
N LEU A 237 -19.61 5.19 4.59
CA LEU A 237 -18.82 5.39 5.81
C LEU A 237 -18.97 6.78 6.40
N LEU A 238 -19.00 7.83 5.57
CA LEU A 238 -19.00 9.22 6.06
C LEU A 238 -20.40 9.76 6.40
N GLY A 239 -21.47 9.07 5.97
CA GLY A 239 -22.83 9.53 6.13
C GLY A 239 -23.17 10.60 5.09
#